data_AF-A0A023X3C7-F1
#
_entry.id   AF-A0A023X3C7-F1
#
_cell.length_a   1.000
_cell.length_b   1.000
_cell.length_c   1.000
_cell.angle_alpha   90.00
_cell.angle_beta   90.00
_cell.angle_gamma   90.00
#
_symmetry.space_group_name_H-M   'P 1'
#
loop_
_entity.id
_entity.type
_entity.pdbx_description
1 polymer ?
#
loop_
_entity_poly.entity_id
_entity_poly.type
_entity_poly.pdbx_seq_one_letter_code
_entity_poly.pdbx_strand_id
1 'polypeptide(L)'
;MGPIRVGFFYGAIAVVIAVFSQFFFLFLDPVETTDWVLAALTDFLPLAALAAYIMLAFLAALRARPTYLESGVPYRSFLLRDAALAAALVGALAGLANVLSTAVQAIFLADEIRAFAADAAPRIAAYVNEVRQDLSDPPPPTSAEQIQRLLQPPEIRDLAQSVGNAAIGTMILGALGAFVGLLRGLAKRNSDDDGASSERTARN
;
A
#
# COMPACT_ATOMS: atom_id res chain seq x y z
N MET A 1 13.22 13.94 -11.98
CA MET A 1 12.78 14.56 -10.72
C MET A 1 13.57 13.94 -9.59
N GLY A 2 13.93 14.72 -8.57
CA GLY A 2 14.68 14.19 -7.43
C GLY A 2 13.87 13.19 -6.58
N PRO A 3 14.55 12.31 -5.83
CA PRO A 3 13.90 11.22 -5.10
C PRO A 3 12.87 11.70 -4.09
N ILE A 4 13.15 12.81 -3.39
CA ILE A 4 12.24 13.41 -2.42
C ILE A 4 10.94 13.85 -3.09
N ARG A 5 11.02 14.63 -4.17
CA ARG A 5 9.84 15.15 -4.88
C ARG A 5 8.98 14.03 -5.47
N VAL A 6 9.61 12.99 -6.01
CA VAL A 6 8.91 11.81 -6.53
C VAL A 6 8.26 11.02 -5.39
N GLY A 7 8.99 10.74 -4.32
CA GLY A 7 8.47 10.05 -3.14
C GLY A 7 7.28 10.77 -2.52
N PHE A 8 7.34 12.10 -2.37
CA PHE A 8 6.20 12.89 -1.90
C PHE A 8 4.99 12.85 -2.86
N PHE A 9 5.21 12.95 -4.17
CA PHE A 9 4.12 12.91 -5.13
C PHE A 9 3.34 11.59 -5.06
N TYR A 10 4.06 10.46 -5.12
CA TYR A 10 3.44 9.14 -5.01
C TYR A 10 2.94 8.83 -3.60
N GLY A 11 3.63 9.32 -2.58
CA GLY A 11 3.22 9.19 -1.19
C GLY A 11 1.94 9.96 -0.89
N ALA A 12 1.72 11.14 -1.48
CA ALA A 12 0.47 11.87 -1.36
C ALA A 12 -0.71 11.08 -1.93
N ILE A 13 -0.53 10.39 -3.05
CA ILE A 13 -1.54 9.48 -3.60
C ILE A 13 -1.79 8.31 -2.64
N ALA A 14 -0.72 7.74 -2.08
CA ALA A 14 -0.84 6.66 -1.10
C ALA A 14 -1.58 7.10 0.17
N VAL A 15 -1.39 8.33 0.64
CA VAL A 15 -2.14 8.93 1.76
C VAL A 15 -3.63 9.00 1.43
N VAL A 16 -4.00 9.44 0.23
CA VAL A 16 -5.41 9.49 -0.19
C VAL A 16 -6.03 8.09 -0.18
N ILE A 17 -5.31 7.10 -0.71
CA ILE A 17 -5.75 5.69 -0.69
C ILE A 17 -5.89 5.18 0.75
N ALA A 18 -4.93 5.49 1.63
CA ALA A 18 -4.98 5.10 3.04
C ALA A 18 -6.21 5.65 3.74
N VAL A 19 -6.42 6.97 3.65
CA VAL A 19 -7.60 7.62 4.23
C VAL A 19 -8.88 7.03 3.66
N PHE A 20 -8.99 6.88 2.34
CA PHE A 20 -10.17 6.29 1.73
C PHE A 20 -10.43 4.85 2.24
N SER A 21 -9.39 4.01 2.28
CA SER A 21 -9.50 2.63 2.73
C SER A 21 -9.93 2.49 4.20
N GLN A 22 -9.61 3.50 5.01
CA GLN A 22 -9.86 3.52 6.46
C GLN A 22 -11.20 4.17 6.81
N PHE A 23 -11.70 5.09 5.98
CA PHE A 23 -12.91 5.86 6.26
C PHE A 23 -14.05 5.59 5.27
N PHE A 24 -13.98 4.52 4.48
CA PHE A 24 -15.02 4.19 3.50
C PHE A 24 -16.42 4.07 4.12
N PHE A 25 -16.51 3.62 5.39
CA PHE A 25 -17.75 3.48 6.15
C PHE A 25 -18.50 4.81 6.36
N LEU A 26 -17.80 5.96 6.31
CA LEU A 26 -18.44 7.28 6.42
C LEU A 26 -19.21 7.67 5.15
N PHE A 27 -18.95 7.00 4.03
CA PHE A 27 -19.55 7.32 2.73
C PHE A 27 -20.61 6.31 2.31
N LEU A 28 -20.81 5.25 3.09
CA LEU A 28 -21.74 4.17 2.78
C LEU A 28 -22.75 4.00 3.90
N ASP A 29 -24.02 4.08 3.54
CA ASP A 29 -25.09 3.63 4.42
C ASP A 29 -25.19 2.10 4.31
N PRO A 30 -24.95 1.35 5.40
CA PRO A 30 -25.03 -0.11 5.39
C PRO A 30 -26.45 -0.61 5.13
N VAL A 31 -27.49 0.23 5.22
CA VAL A 31 -28.90 -0.08 4.90
C VAL A 31 -29.21 0.12 3.42
N GLU A 32 -28.69 1.18 2.79
CA GLU A 32 -28.95 1.47 1.37
C GLU A 32 -27.98 0.77 0.43
N THR A 33 -26.78 0.43 0.89
CA THR A 33 -25.74 -0.22 0.07
C THR A 33 -26.09 -1.67 -0.22
N THR A 34 -25.77 -2.15 -1.42
CA THR A 34 -26.00 -3.55 -1.81
C THR A 34 -25.05 -4.50 -1.07
N ASP A 35 -25.54 -5.67 -0.66
CA ASP A 35 -24.79 -6.62 0.19
C ASP A 35 -23.46 -7.06 -0.40
N TRP A 36 -23.42 -7.31 -1.72
CA TRP A 36 -22.19 -7.71 -2.41
C TRP A 36 -21.12 -6.62 -2.36
N VAL A 37 -21.50 -5.33 -2.37
CA VAL A 37 -20.56 -4.20 -2.28
C VAL A 37 -19.98 -4.13 -0.88
N LEU A 38 -20.82 -4.27 0.16
CA LEU A 38 -20.37 -4.30 1.55
C LEU A 38 -19.40 -5.46 1.81
N ALA A 39 -19.73 -6.66 1.31
CA ALA A 39 -18.88 -7.84 1.42
C ALA A 39 -17.55 -7.65 0.66
N ALA A 40 -17.60 -7.17 -0.58
CA ALA A 40 -16.42 -6.95 -1.39
C ALA A 40 -15.49 -5.90 -0.81
N LEU A 41 -16.03 -4.78 -0.30
CA LEU A 41 -15.20 -3.75 0.32
C LEU A 41 -14.54 -4.23 1.60
N THR A 42 -15.26 -4.98 2.43
CA THR A 42 -14.71 -5.49 3.70
C THR A 42 -13.52 -6.42 3.45
N ASP A 43 -13.59 -7.27 2.43
CA ASP A 43 -12.57 -8.29 2.17
C ASP A 43 -11.44 -7.79 1.25
N PHE A 44 -11.76 -7.09 0.16
CA PHE A 44 -10.78 -6.70 -0.86
C PHE A 44 -10.11 -5.35 -0.60
N LEU A 45 -10.74 -4.41 0.09
CA LEU A 45 -10.21 -3.05 0.20
C LEU A 45 -8.84 -2.98 0.90
N PRO A 46 -8.58 -3.72 2.01
CA PRO A 46 -7.26 -3.74 2.64
C PRO A 46 -6.16 -4.29 1.72
N LEU A 47 -6.47 -5.38 1.00
CA LEU A 47 -5.56 -6.00 0.03
C LEU A 47 -5.27 -5.08 -1.15
N ALA A 48 -6.32 -4.43 -1.69
CA ALA A 48 -6.20 -3.48 -2.78
C ALA A 48 -5.35 -2.26 -2.39
N ALA A 49 -5.55 -1.72 -1.18
CA ALA A 49 -4.76 -0.61 -0.65
C ALA A 49 -3.28 -1.00 -0.52
N LEU A 50 -2.98 -2.18 0.02
CA LEU A 50 -1.61 -2.68 0.13
C LEU A 50 -0.95 -2.85 -1.24
N ALA A 51 -1.65 -3.47 -2.20
CA ALA A 51 -1.16 -3.62 -3.57
C ALA A 51 -0.89 -2.26 -4.22
N ALA A 52 -1.77 -1.28 -4.00
CA ALA A 52 -1.57 0.08 -4.48
C ALA A 52 -0.34 0.74 -3.87
N TYR A 53 -0.08 0.58 -2.57
CA TYR A 53 1.14 1.12 -1.95
C TYR A 53 2.41 0.54 -2.55
N ILE A 54 2.44 -0.79 -2.78
CA ILE A 54 3.57 -1.46 -3.43
C ILE A 54 3.76 -0.92 -4.84
N MET A 55 2.68 -0.79 -5.61
CA MET A 55 2.73 -0.25 -6.97
C MET A 55 3.25 1.20 -6.99
N LEU A 56 2.76 2.05 -6.10
CA LEU A 56 3.19 3.45 -6.00
C LEU A 56 4.65 3.57 -5.58
N ALA A 57 5.10 2.74 -4.63
CA ALA A 57 6.50 2.67 -4.21
C ALA A 57 7.41 2.21 -5.37
N PHE A 58 6.97 1.21 -6.13
CA PHE A 58 7.66 0.73 -7.33
C PHE A 58 7.75 1.83 -8.40
N LEU A 59 6.66 2.53 -8.69
CA LEU A 59 6.64 3.65 -9.63
C LEU A 59 7.53 4.82 -9.16
N ALA A 60 7.54 5.12 -7.86
CA ALA A 60 8.41 6.12 -7.27
C ALA A 60 9.90 5.74 -7.48
N ALA A 61 10.25 4.48 -7.21
CA ALA A 61 11.59 3.95 -7.42
C ALA A 61 12.01 3.99 -8.90
N LEU A 62 11.11 3.69 -9.84
CA LEU A 62 11.36 3.79 -11.28
C LEU A 62 11.58 5.24 -11.74
N ARG A 63 10.78 6.19 -11.23
CA ARG A 63 10.84 7.60 -11.65
C ARG A 63 11.94 8.39 -10.94
N ALA A 64 12.45 7.92 -9.81
CA ALA A 64 13.57 8.53 -9.11
C ALA A 64 14.81 8.60 -10.02
N ARG A 65 15.45 9.76 -10.04
CA ARG A 65 16.72 9.98 -10.73
C ARG A 65 17.70 10.64 -9.77
N PRO A 66 18.99 10.27 -9.82
CA PRO A 66 20.03 10.96 -9.06
C PRO A 66 20.05 12.45 -9.37
N THR A 67 20.04 13.28 -8.33
CA THR A 67 20.13 14.74 -8.46
C THR A 67 21.54 15.27 -8.26
N TYR A 68 22.39 14.52 -7.58
CA TYR A 68 23.78 14.86 -7.32
C TYR A 68 24.65 13.66 -7.67
N LEU A 69 25.72 13.90 -8.43
CA LEU A 69 26.71 12.90 -8.78
C LEU A 69 28.04 13.35 -8.20
N GLU A 70 28.53 12.62 -7.21
CA GLU A 70 29.84 12.86 -6.62
C GLU A 70 30.92 12.15 -7.46
N SER A 71 32.06 12.80 -7.66
CA SER A 71 33.17 12.20 -8.39
C SER A 71 33.71 10.98 -7.63
N GLY A 72 33.83 9.84 -8.30
CA GLY A 72 34.38 8.61 -7.72
C GLY A 72 33.34 7.63 -7.17
N VAL A 73 32.05 8.02 -7.10
CA VAL A 73 30.97 7.10 -6.70
C VAL A 73 30.25 6.58 -7.95
N PRO A 74 30.09 5.25 -8.13
CA PRO A 74 29.42 4.73 -9.31
C PRO A 74 27.93 5.09 -9.32
N TYR A 75 27.42 5.48 -10.50
CA TYR A 75 26.03 5.90 -10.73
C TYR A 75 24.97 4.93 -10.16
N ARG A 76 25.27 3.62 -10.15
CA ARG A 76 24.41 2.58 -9.56
C ARG A 76 24.14 2.79 -8.07
N SER A 77 25.13 3.28 -7.31
CA SER A 77 25.01 3.50 -5.87
C SER A 77 24.05 4.65 -5.58
N PHE A 78 24.09 5.71 -6.40
CA PHE A 78 23.11 6.80 -6.32
C PHE A 78 21.70 6.33 -6.71
N LEU A 79 21.57 5.53 -7.78
CA LEU A 79 20.28 4.97 -8.16
C LEU A 79 19.67 4.10 -7.05
N LEU A 80 20.47 3.24 -6.42
CA LEU A 80 20.02 2.38 -5.32
C LEU A 80 19.53 3.22 -4.15
N ARG A 81 20.33 4.17 -3.67
CA ARG A 81 19.98 5.05 -2.55
C ARG A 81 18.72 5.87 -2.84
N ASP A 82 18.67 6.52 -4.00
CA ASP A 82 17.61 7.47 -4.32
C ASP A 82 16.29 6.75 -4.65
N ALA A 83 16.36 5.56 -5.26
CA ALA A 83 15.17 4.72 -5.47
C ALA A 83 14.64 4.14 -4.14
N ALA A 84 15.54 3.70 -3.24
CA ALA A 84 15.17 3.26 -1.90
C ALA A 84 14.50 4.38 -1.10
N LEU A 85 15.10 5.58 -1.11
CA LEU A 85 14.54 6.76 -0.43
C LEU A 85 13.17 7.14 -0.98
N ALA A 86 13.00 7.18 -2.31
CA ALA A 86 11.72 7.52 -2.92
C ALA A 86 10.62 6.53 -2.53
N ALA A 87 10.90 5.23 -2.55
CA ALA A 87 9.96 4.19 -2.17
C ALA A 87 9.66 4.16 -0.66
N ALA A 88 10.69 4.37 0.18
CA ALA A 88 10.53 4.48 1.62
C ALA A 88 9.65 5.68 2.00
N LEU A 89 9.78 6.83 1.31
CA LEU A 89 8.90 7.97 1.54
C LEU A 89 7.42 7.65 1.26
N VAL A 90 7.12 6.85 0.23
CA VAL A 90 5.74 6.38 -0.02
C VAL A 90 5.23 5.56 1.16
N GLY A 91 6.03 4.60 1.63
CA GLY A 91 5.68 3.75 2.77
C GLY A 91 5.51 4.55 4.07
N ALA A 92 6.39 5.53 4.32
CA ALA A 92 6.33 6.37 5.50
C ALA A 92 5.08 7.25 5.52
N LEU A 93 4.72 7.86 4.37
CA LEU A 93 3.53 8.71 4.26
C LEU A 93 2.24 7.88 4.39
N ALA A 94 2.15 6.74 3.72
CA ALA A 94 1.01 5.82 3.85
C ALA A 94 0.89 5.28 5.29
N GLY A 95 2.02 4.87 5.89
CA GLY A 95 2.08 4.40 7.27
C GLY A 95 1.64 5.45 8.28
N LEU A 96 2.11 6.69 8.13
CA LEU A 96 1.68 7.82 8.96
C LEU A 96 0.18 8.07 8.83
N ALA A 97 -0.35 8.05 7.60
CA ALA A 97 -1.78 8.21 7.38
C ALA A 97 -2.60 7.11 8.05
N ASN A 98 -2.16 5.85 7.99
CA ASN A 98 -2.81 4.75 8.67
C ASN A 98 -2.78 4.92 10.19
N VAL A 99 -1.62 5.27 10.78
CA VAL A 99 -1.49 5.51 12.24
C VAL A 99 -2.44 6.62 12.69
N LEU A 100 -2.48 7.74 11.96
CA LEU A 100 -3.37 8.85 12.27
C LEU A 100 -4.84 8.44 12.11
N SER A 101 -5.16 7.66 11.07
CA SER A 101 -6.52 7.15 10.85
C SER A 101 -6.96 6.24 11.98
N THR A 102 -6.09 5.32 12.41
CA THR A 102 -6.33 4.44 13.57
C THR A 102 -6.58 5.25 14.84
N ALA A 103 -5.76 6.29 15.10
CA ALA A 103 -5.97 7.17 16.26
C ALA A 103 -7.32 7.90 16.17
N VAL A 104 -7.66 8.46 15.01
CA VAL A 104 -8.92 9.17 14.81
C VAL A 104 -10.11 8.24 15.02
N GLN A 105 -10.06 7.03 14.45
CA GLN A 105 -11.13 6.05 14.59
C GLN A 105 -11.30 5.59 16.05
N ALA A 106 -10.20 5.26 16.73
CA ALA A 106 -10.22 4.78 18.10
C ALA A 106 -10.73 5.84 19.10
N ILE A 107 -10.45 7.13 18.85
CA ILE A 107 -10.77 8.22 19.77
C ILE A 107 -12.13 8.85 19.46
N PHE A 108 -12.42 9.09 18.18
CA PHE A 108 -13.54 9.93 17.77
C PHE A 108 -14.67 9.22 17.03
N LEU A 109 -14.43 8.05 16.45
CA LEU A 109 -15.42 7.37 15.59
C LEU A 109 -15.79 5.96 16.07
N ALA A 110 -15.42 5.61 17.30
CA ALA A 110 -15.61 4.26 17.81
C ALA A 110 -17.09 3.87 17.89
N ASP A 111 -17.98 4.83 18.20
CA ASP A 111 -19.42 4.59 18.30
C ASP A 111 -20.05 4.43 16.91
N GLU A 112 -19.67 5.28 15.96
CA GLU A 112 -20.12 5.24 14.57
C GLU A 112 -19.70 3.95 13.88
N ILE A 113 -18.46 3.51 14.08
CA ILE A 113 -17.97 2.24 13.53
C ILE A 113 -18.72 1.07 14.17
N ARG A 114 -18.99 1.11 15.48
CA ARG A 114 -19.78 0.07 16.15
C ARG A 114 -21.21 -0.02 15.61
N ALA A 115 -21.84 1.13 15.36
CA ALA A 115 -23.16 1.20 14.74
C ALA A 115 -23.14 0.62 13.32
N PHE A 116 -22.20 1.09 12.48
CA PHE A 116 -22.00 0.55 11.13
C PHE A 116 -21.78 -0.96 11.15
N ALA A 117 -20.95 -1.47 12.05
CA ALA A 117 -20.67 -2.89 12.19
C ALA A 117 -21.90 -3.70 12.61
N ALA A 118 -22.75 -3.17 13.50
CA ALA A 118 -23.98 -3.82 13.92
C ALA A 118 -24.97 -3.99 12.77
N ASP A 119 -25.05 -3.00 11.87
CA ASP A 119 -25.96 -3.02 10.73
C ASP A 119 -25.39 -3.81 9.53
N ALA A 120 -24.10 -3.65 9.24
CA ALA A 120 -23.44 -4.29 8.09
C ALA A 120 -23.16 -5.78 8.29
N ALA A 121 -22.75 -6.19 9.49
CA ALA A 121 -22.33 -7.56 9.77
C ALA A 121 -23.38 -8.65 9.47
N PRO A 122 -24.66 -8.54 9.87
CA PRO A 122 -25.65 -9.56 9.55
C PRO A 122 -25.89 -9.67 8.04
N ARG A 123 -25.84 -8.56 7.31
CA ARG A 123 -26.03 -8.51 5.86
C ARG A 123 -24.87 -9.16 5.11
N ILE A 124 -23.65 -8.80 5.48
CA ILE A 124 -22.43 -9.41 4.90
C ILE A 124 -22.43 -10.92 5.16
N ALA A 125 -22.71 -11.36 6.39
CA ALA A 125 -22.75 -12.77 6.73
C ALA A 125 -23.85 -13.53 5.96
N ALA A 126 -25.03 -12.93 5.77
CA ALA A 126 -26.10 -13.53 4.97
C ALA A 126 -25.65 -13.71 3.52
N TYR A 127 -25.10 -12.66 2.89
CA TYR A 127 -24.64 -12.70 1.52
C TYR A 127 -23.49 -13.70 1.30
N VAL A 128 -22.49 -13.71 2.18
CA VAL A 128 -21.38 -14.67 2.10
C VAL A 128 -21.88 -16.11 2.20
N ASN A 129 -22.85 -16.38 3.09
CA ASN A 129 -23.44 -17.71 3.22
C ASN A 129 -24.34 -18.09 2.05
N GLU A 130 -24.97 -17.13 1.38
CA GLU A 130 -25.72 -17.36 0.14
C GLU A 130 -24.76 -17.76 -0.98
N VAL A 131 -23.76 -16.92 -1.29
CA VAL A 131 -22.76 -17.19 -2.35
C VAL A 131 -22.00 -18.49 -2.10
N ARG A 132 -21.75 -18.81 -0.82
CA ARG A 132 -21.13 -20.07 -0.42
C ARG A 132 -21.90 -21.29 -0.92
N GLN A 133 -23.23 -21.28 -0.93
CA GLN A 133 -24.04 -22.44 -1.33
C GLN A 133 -23.82 -22.83 -2.79
N ASP A 134 -23.36 -21.88 -3.62
CA ASP A 134 -23.08 -22.10 -5.03
C ASP A 134 -21.69 -22.71 -5.29
N LEU A 135 -20.85 -22.85 -4.25
CA LEU A 135 -19.51 -23.43 -4.36
C LEU A 135 -19.57 -24.96 -4.27
N SER A 136 -18.79 -25.63 -5.12
CA SER A 136 -18.66 -27.10 -5.12
C SER A 136 -18.03 -27.67 -3.85
N ASP A 137 -17.20 -26.87 -3.16
CA ASP A 137 -16.60 -27.19 -1.87
C ASP A 137 -16.72 -25.94 -0.95
N PRO A 138 -17.83 -25.80 -0.23
CA PRO A 138 -18.13 -24.56 0.48
C PRO A 138 -17.29 -24.42 1.77
N PRO A 139 -16.60 -23.28 2.00
CA PRO A 139 -15.89 -23.01 3.26
C PRO A 139 -16.84 -23.05 4.47
N PRO A 140 -16.40 -23.05 5.73
CA PRO A 140 -17.32 -23.04 6.88
C PRO A 140 -18.29 -21.84 6.88
N PRO A 141 -19.50 -21.97 7.48
CA PRO A 141 -20.45 -20.86 7.55
C PRO A 141 -19.87 -19.69 8.33
N THR A 142 -20.09 -18.48 7.82
CA THR A 142 -19.67 -17.24 8.48
C THR A 142 -20.80 -16.71 9.36
N SER A 143 -20.51 -16.40 10.63
CA SER A 143 -21.51 -15.81 11.51
C SER A 143 -21.46 -14.28 11.47
N ALA A 144 -22.61 -13.64 11.74
CA ALA A 144 -22.68 -12.19 11.89
C ALA A 144 -21.73 -11.69 12.99
N GLU A 145 -21.58 -12.44 14.09
CA GLU A 145 -20.65 -12.11 15.16
C GLU A 145 -19.18 -12.14 14.71
N GLN A 146 -18.80 -13.07 13.83
CA GLN A 146 -17.46 -13.11 13.25
C GLN A 146 -17.18 -11.87 12.38
N ILE A 147 -18.12 -11.49 11.51
CA ILE A 147 -17.98 -10.27 10.70
C ILE A 147 -17.99 -9.02 11.58
N GLN A 148 -18.87 -8.96 12.58
CA GLN A 148 -18.95 -7.82 13.47
C GLN A 148 -17.65 -7.61 14.24
N ARG A 149 -16.97 -8.70 14.66
CA ARG A 149 -15.64 -8.63 15.28
C ARG A 149 -14.57 -8.09 14.34
N LEU A 150 -14.65 -8.43 13.04
CA LEU A 150 -13.75 -7.91 12.01
C LEU A 150 -13.95 -6.41 11.76
N LEU A 151 -15.19 -5.95 11.85
CA LEU A 151 -15.58 -4.55 11.64
C LEU A 151 -15.50 -3.69 12.91
N GLN A 152 -15.11 -4.25 14.06
CA GLN A 152 -14.98 -3.46 15.28
C GLN A 152 -14.00 -2.29 15.09
N PRO A 153 -14.23 -1.15 15.76
CA PRO A 153 -13.28 -0.06 15.73
C PRO A 153 -11.93 -0.53 16.28
N PRO A 154 -10.82 0.05 15.78
CA PRO A 154 -9.52 -0.20 16.36
C PRO A 154 -9.47 0.31 17.81
N GLU A 155 -8.71 -0.39 18.64
CA GLU A 155 -8.43 0.01 20.01
C GLU A 155 -7.15 0.84 20.10
N ILE A 156 -6.96 1.54 21.23
CA ILE A 156 -5.73 2.31 21.48
C ILE A 156 -4.48 1.41 21.44
N ARG A 157 -4.58 0.14 21.84
CA ARG A 157 -3.46 -0.81 21.73
C ARG A 157 -3.05 -1.08 20.28
N ASP A 158 -4.00 -1.02 19.35
CA ASP A 158 -3.76 -1.24 17.92
C ASP A 158 -3.01 -0.07 17.30
N LEU A 159 -2.99 1.11 17.96
CA LEU A 159 -2.15 2.22 17.56
C LEU A 159 -0.66 1.83 17.61
N ALA A 160 -0.21 1.14 18.65
CA ALA A 160 1.17 0.69 18.75
C ALA A 160 1.50 -0.33 17.64
N GLN A 161 0.57 -1.25 17.35
CA GLN A 161 0.71 -2.19 16.24
C GLN A 161 0.75 -1.46 14.89
N SER A 162 -0.07 -0.42 14.69
CA SER A 162 -0.08 0.37 13.47
C SER A 162 1.24 1.10 13.23
N VAL A 163 1.89 1.61 14.29
CA VAL A 163 3.22 2.23 14.22
C VAL A 163 4.28 1.19 13.84
N GLY A 164 4.23 -0.01 14.43
CA GLY A 164 5.11 -1.12 14.07
C GLY A 164 4.94 -1.52 12.60
N ASN A 165 3.69 -1.67 12.15
CA ASN A 165 3.36 -1.98 10.76
C ASN A 165 3.82 -0.88 9.79
N ALA A 166 3.67 0.39 10.18
CA ALA A 166 4.15 1.53 9.39
C ALA A 166 5.68 1.51 9.23
N ALA A 167 6.41 1.23 10.31
CA ALA A 167 7.86 1.12 10.27
C ALA A 167 8.32 -0.06 9.39
N ILE A 168 7.74 -1.24 9.58
CA ILE A 168 8.04 -2.44 8.78
C ILE A 168 7.70 -2.20 7.31
N GLY A 169 6.50 -1.67 7.01
CA GLY A 169 6.08 -1.35 5.65
C GLY A 169 7.02 -0.36 4.97
N THR A 170 7.45 0.68 5.69
CA THR A 170 8.45 1.64 5.19
C THR A 170 9.77 0.97 4.83
N MET A 171 10.27 0.07 5.70
CA MET A 171 11.50 -0.68 5.44
C MET A 171 11.37 -1.62 4.23
N ILE A 172 10.27 -2.36 4.13
CA ILE A 172 10.00 -3.28 3.02
C ILE A 172 9.91 -2.51 1.69
N LEU A 173 9.16 -1.41 1.66
CA LEU A 173 9.05 -0.60 0.45
C LEU A 173 10.38 0.08 0.10
N GLY A 174 11.16 0.51 1.09
CA GLY A 174 12.52 1.00 0.88
C GLY A 174 13.44 -0.06 0.27
N ALA A 175 13.39 -1.29 0.76
CA ALA A 175 14.15 -2.41 0.22
C ALA A 175 13.74 -2.75 -1.23
N LEU A 176 12.43 -2.72 -1.51
CA LEU A 176 11.91 -2.84 -2.88
C LEU A 176 12.48 -1.74 -3.79
N GLY A 177 12.49 -0.50 -3.31
CA GLY A 177 13.09 0.63 -4.05
C GLY A 177 14.59 0.42 -4.31
N ALA A 178 15.34 -0.07 -3.32
CA ALA A 178 16.75 -0.40 -3.49
C ALA A 178 16.97 -1.48 -4.57
N PHE A 179 16.14 -2.52 -4.55
CA PHE A 179 16.18 -3.60 -5.55
C PHE A 179 15.91 -3.06 -6.97
N VAL A 180 14.88 -2.22 -7.13
CA VAL A 180 14.60 -1.53 -8.41
C VAL A 180 15.78 -0.67 -8.86
N GLY A 181 16.37 0.10 -7.95
CA GLY A 181 17.55 0.93 -8.24
C GLY A 181 18.76 0.09 -8.68
N LEU A 182 18.98 -1.07 -8.06
CA LEU A 182 20.02 -2.02 -8.45
C LEU A 182 19.80 -2.56 -9.86
N LEU A 183 18.60 -3.06 -10.17
CA LEU A 183 18.26 -3.58 -11.51
C LEU A 183 18.46 -2.52 -12.60
N ARG A 184 18.04 -1.29 -12.34
CA ARG A 184 18.24 -0.16 -13.26
C ARG A 184 19.72 0.17 -13.45
N GLY A 185 20.53 0.06 -12.39
CA GLY A 185 21.97 0.25 -12.45
C GLY A 185 22.68 -0.82 -13.29
N LEU A 186 22.23 -2.08 -13.21
CA LEU A 186 22.78 -3.18 -14.01
C LEU A 186 22.44 -3.04 -15.50
N ALA A 187 21.18 -2.71 -15.83
CA ALA A 187 20.75 -2.53 -17.22
C ALA A 187 21.56 -1.43 -17.94
N LYS A 188 21.87 -0.33 -17.25
CA LYS A 188 22.68 0.76 -17.81
C LYS A 188 24.11 0.33 -18.12
N ARG A 189 24.74 -0.47 -17.25
CA ARG A 189 26.10 -0.98 -17.47
C ARG A 189 26.21 -1.81 -18.74
N ASN A 190 25.29 -2.75 -18.96
CA ASN A 190 25.29 -3.57 -20.16
C ASN A 190 25.11 -2.73 -21.43
N SER A 191 24.27 -1.69 -21.37
CA SER A 191 24.05 -0.77 -22.49
C SER A 191 25.32 0.01 -22.87
N ASP A 192 26.11 0.43 -21.87
CA ASP A 192 27.36 1.17 -22.09
C ASP A 192 28.47 0.24 -22.65
N ASP A 193 28.54 -1.02 -22.21
CA ASP A 193 29.50 -2.03 -22.69
C ASP A 193 29.20 -2.46 -24.15
N ASP A 194 27.92 -2.62 -24.51
CA ASP A 194 27.49 -2.98 -25.87
C ASP A 194 27.78 -1.84 -26.88
N GLY A 195 27.57 -0.58 -26.49
CA GLY A 195 27.91 0.58 -27.32
C GLY A 195 29.41 0.70 -27.60
N ALA A 196 30.25 0.47 -26.59
CA ALA A 196 31.70 0.54 -26.72
C ALA A 196 32.28 -0.59 -27.61
N SER A 197 31.65 -1.76 -27.63
CA SER A 197 32.07 -2.88 -28.48
C SER A 197 31.69 -2.66 -29.96
N SER A 198 30.52 -2.08 -30.22
CA SER A 198 30.07 -1.71 -31.57
C SER A 198 30.96 -0.65 -32.22
N GLU A 199 31.34 0.41 -31.49
CA GLU A 199 32.25 1.45 -32.02
C GLU A 199 33.66 0.92 -32.33
N ARG A 200 34.16 -0.06 -31.58
CA ARG A 200 35.46 -0.69 -31.89
C ARG A 200 35.43 -1.56 -33.13
N THR A 201 34.28 -2.17 -33.44
CA THR A 201 34.12 -3.02 -34.61
C THR A 201 33.94 -2.18 -35.89
N ALA A 202 33.39 -0.97 -35.77
CA ALA A 202 33.25 -0.03 -36.88
C ALA A 202 34.53 0.74 -37.25
N ARG A 203 35.57 0.69 -36.40
CA ARG A 203 36.86 1.40 -36.61
C ARG A 203 37.98 0.53 -37.18
N ASN A 204 37.76 -0.78 -37.33
CA ASN A 204 38.68 -1.73 -37.96
C ASN A 204 38.13 -2.17 -39.31
#